data_AF-A0A060XZ70-F1
#
_entry.id   AF-A0A060XZ70-F1
#
_cell.length_a   1.000
_cell.length_b   1.000
_cell.length_c   1.000
_cell.angle_alpha   90.00
_cell.angle_beta   90.00
_cell.angle_gamma   90.00
#
_symmetry.space_group_name_H-M   'P 1'
#
loop_
_entity.id
_entity.type
_entity.pdbx_description
1 polymer ?
#
loop_
_entity_poly.entity_id
_entity_poly.type
_entity_poly.pdbx_seq_one_letter_code
_entity_poly.pdbx_strand_id
1 'polypeptide(L)'
;MFDELFPLTDGVTDHHTSTEREQLQTSYNNLTKERDQLQTSYNNLTKERDQLQTSYNNLTKERDQLQTSYNYLAKGRDQLQTSYNNLTKERDQLQTSYNILTKERGQLQKEKDDVMSKLSNLKQTRPKVWHKFESSWYFLFTEAKTWEESRQECLKRGADLVIVNSDKEQEFLFGLTKKAWIGLTDSVTEGTWKWVDGNPLTTPR
;
A
#
# COMPACT_ATOMS: atom_id res chain seq x y z
N MET A 1 91.83 29.28 -107.24
CA MET A 1 92.29 27.90 -107.48
C MET A 1 92.57 27.32 -106.10
N PHE A 2 91.73 26.49 -105.49
CA PHE A 2 90.60 25.71 -105.98
C PHE A 2 89.50 25.67 -104.92
N ASP A 3 88.27 25.61 -105.43
CA ASP A 3 87.03 25.28 -104.72
C ASP A 3 87.00 23.82 -104.23
N GLU A 4 86.09 23.59 -103.28
CA GLU A 4 85.38 22.34 -102.99
C GLU A 4 86.13 21.12 -102.45
N LEU A 5 85.77 20.72 -101.23
CA LEU A 5 84.84 19.60 -101.03
C LEU A 5 84.48 19.47 -99.53
N PHE A 6 83.22 19.76 -99.20
CA PHE A 6 82.58 19.15 -98.03
C PHE A 6 82.58 17.63 -98.22
N PRO A 7 82.64 16.89 -97.10
CA PRO A 7 81.60 15.90 -96.91
C PRO A 7 80.85 16.12 -95.60
N LEU A 8 79.55 15.92 -95.74
CA LEU A 8 78.53 15.78 -94.70
C LEU A 8 78.82 14.57 -93.80
N THR A 9 78.52 14.77 -92.51
CA THR A 9 78.04 13.89 -91.42
C THR A 9 78.34 12.38 -91.44
N ASP A 10 78.47 11.75 -90.25
CA ASP A 10 77.50 10.71 -89.83
C ASP A 10 77.80 9.99 -88.49
N GLY A 11 76.76 9.92 -87.65
CA GLY A 11 76.19 8.63 -87.29
C GLY A 11 76.14 8.22 -85.82
N VAL A 12 77.20 8.48 -85.03
CA VAL A 12 77.36 7.75 -83.75
C VAL A 12 76.96 8.56 -82.51
N THR A 13 77.17 9.87 -82.48
CA THR A 13 76.81 10.72 -81.32
C THR A 13 75.33 11.08 -81.26
N ASP A 14 74.65 11.17 -82.41
CA ASP A 14 73.23 11.58 -82.50
C ASP A 14 72.28 10.44 -82.11
N HIS A 15 72.63 9.19 -82.47
CA HIS A 15 71.84 8.01 -82.13
C HIS A 15 71.86 7.70 -80.61
N HIS A 16 73.02 7.88 -79.95
CA HIS A 16 73.16 7.65 -78.51
C HIS A 16 72.31 8.66 -77.71
N THR A 17 72.36 9.95 -78.08
CA THR A 17 71.55 11.00 -77.45
C THR A 17 70.05 10.85 -77.71
N SER A 18 69.65 10.24 -78.84
CA SER A 18 68.25 9.94 -79.14
C SER A 18 67.70 8.82 -78.25
N THR A 19 68.47 7.75 -78.04
CA THR A 19 68.06 6.64 -77.16
C THR A 19 67.93 7.07 -75.69
N GLU A 20 68.83 7.92 -75.18
CA GLU A 20 68.73 8.48 -73.83
C GLU A 20 67.47 9.35 -73.66
N ARG A 21 67.10 10.14 -74.68
CA ARG A 21 65.86 10.94 -74.67
C ARG A 21 64.60 10.07 -74.63
N GLU A 22 64.57 8.97 -75.39
CA GLU A 22 63.43 8.04 -75.39
C GLU A 22 63.27 7.31 -74.05
N GLN A 23 64.38 6.92 -73.43
CA GLN A 23 64.38 6.33 -72.08
C GLN A 23 63.90 7.33 -71.03
N LEU A 24 64.37 8.59 -71.08
CA LEU A 24 63.91 9.67 -70.22
C LEU A 24 62.42 9.97 -70.42
N GLN A 25 61.93 10.00 -71.66
CA GLN A 25 60.51 10.22 -71.96
C GLN A 25 59.63 9.09 -71.41
N THR A 26 60.08 7.84 -71.53
CA THR A 26 59.38 6.68 -70.99
C THR A 26 59.32 6.75 -69.46
N SER A 27 60.45 7.08 -68.82
CA SER A 27 60.51 7.28 -67.37
C SER A 27 59.58 8.39 -66.90
N TYR A 28 59.55 9.54 -67.60
CA TYR A 28 58.65 10.66 -67.31
C TYR A 28 57.18 10.27 -67.42
N ASN A 29 56.81 9.54 -68.48
CA ASN A 29 55.45 9.06 -68.68
C ASN A 29 55.01 8.07 -67.58
N ASN A 30 55.92 7.20 -67.13
CA ASN A 30 55.66 6.28 -66.02
C ASN A 30 55.47 7.03 -64.70
N LEU A 31 56.37 7.97 -64.38
CA LEU A 31 56.28 8.78 -63.16
C LEU A 31 54.98 9.60 -63.11
N THR A 32 54.52 10.09 -64.27
CA THR A 32 53.24 10.80 -64.40
C THR A 32 52.06 9.89 -64.05
N LYS A 33 52.06 8.63 -64.53
CA LYS A 33 51.01 7.66 -64.19
C LYS A 33 51.01 7.33 -62.70
N GLU A 34 52.18 7.12 -62.11
CA GLU A 34 52.31 6.86 -60.66
C GLU A 34 51.80 8.04 -59.84
N ARG A 35 52.13 9.27 -60.24
CA ARG A 35 51.62 10.50 -59.60
C ARG A 35 50.10 10.57 -59.66
N ASP A 36 49.49 10.29 -60.81
CA ASP A 36 48.04 10.38 -60.99
C ASP A 36 47.31 9.27 -60.20
N GLN A 37 47.91 8.08 -60.11
CA GLN A 37 47.43 7.00 -59.24
C GLN A 37 47.51 7.40 -57.77
N LEU A 38 48.63 7.99 -57.33
CA LEU A 38 48.82 8.46 -55.96
C LEU A 38 47.83 9.57 -55.61
N GLN A 39 47.59 10.51 -56.53
CA GLN A 39 46.59 11.57 -56.37
C GLN A 39 45.18 11.00 -56.19
N THR A 40 44.84 9.96 -56.95
CA THR A 40 43.55 9.27 -56.83
C THR A 40 43.42 8.59 -55.45
N SER A 41 44.46 7.90 -55.01
CA SER A 41 44.52 7.27 -53.69
C SER A 41 44.38 8.30 -52.56
N TYR A 42 45.09 9.42 -52.65
CA TYR A 42 45.03 10.52 -51.69
C TYR A 42 43.61 11.12 -51.58
N ASN A 43 42.94 11.33 -52.71
CA ASN A 43 41.58 11.85 -52.74
C ASN A 43 40.58 10.87 -52.10
N ASN A 44 40.77 9.56 -52.31
CA ASN A 44 39.95 8.53 -51.68
C ASN A 44 40.16 8.49 -50.16
N LEU A 45 41.42 8.50 -49.70
CA LEU A 45 41.74 8.50 -48.27
C LEU A 45 41.19 9.75 -47.56
N THR A 46 41.20 10.90 -48.24
CA THR A 46 40.59 12.13 -47.74
C THR A 46 39.08 11.96 -47.49
N LYS A 47 38.37 11.32 -48.43
CA LYS A 47 36.93 11.03 -48.27
C LYS A 47 36.68 10.07 -47.11
N GLU A 48 37.47 9.02 -46.97
CA GLU A 48 37.35 8.06 -45.86
C GLU A 48 37.60 8.74 -44.51
N ARG A 49 38.60 9.61 -44.42
CA ARG A 49 38.89 10.41 -43.23
C ARG A 49 37.70 11.30 -42.85
N ASP A 50 37.12 12.00 -43.82
CA ASP A 50 36.00 12.91 -43.57
C ASP A 50 34.72 12.14 -43.15
N GLN A 51 34.50 10.96 -43.72
CA GLN A 51 33.45 10.03 -43.29
C GLN A 51 33.67 9.56 -41.85
N LEU A 52 34.90 9.16 -41.51
CA LEU A 52 35.26 8.71 -40.16
C LEU A 52 35.10 9.84 -39.14
N GLN A 53 35.49 11.07 -39.49
CA GLN A 53 35.31 12.25 -38.65
C GLN A 53 33.82 12.51 -38.36
N THR A 54 32.97 12.35 -39.36
CA THR A 54 31.52 12.48 -39.21
C THR A 54 30.97 11.42 -38.25
N SER A 55 31.37 10.16 -38.43
CA SER A 55 30.99 9.06 -37.55
C SER A 55 31.43 9.29 -36.10
N TYR A 56 32.66 9.74 -35.90
CA TYR A 56 33.21 10.08 -34.58
C TYR A 56 32.40 11.18 -33.87
N ASN A 57 32.04 12.23 -34.60
CA ASN A 57 31.24 13.33 -34.06
C ASN A 57 29.83 12.84 -33.65
N ASN A 58 29.24 11.94 -34.42
CA ASN A 58 27.94 11.36 -34.09
C ASN A 58 28.01 10.47 -32.84
N LEU A 59 29.02 9.59 -32.76
CA LEU A 59 29.22 8.72 -31.60
C LEU A 59 29.49 9.53 -30.32
N THR A 60 30.17 10.67 -30.43
CA THR A 60 30.39 11.59 -29.32
C THR A 60 29.06 12.15 -28.79
N LYS A 61 28.14 12.54 -29.69
CA LYS A 61 26.80 13.01 -29.31
C LYS A 61 25.98 11.91 -28.63
N GLU A 62 26.00 10.69 -29.17
CA GLU A 62 25.30 9.54 -28.58
C GLU A 62 25.82 9.22 -27.17
N ARG A 63 27.15 9.25 -26.99
CA ARG A 63 27.78 9.06 -25.68
C ARG A 63 27.31 10.11 -24.68
N ASP A 64 27.28 11.38 -25.07
CA ASP A 64 26.88 12.49 -24.18
C ASP A 64 25.38 12.41 -23.81
N GLN A 65 24.54 11.99 -24.76
CA GLN A 65 23.12 11.69 -24.50
C GLN A 65 22.96 10.53 -23.52
N LEU A 66 23.71 9.44 -23.70
CA LEU A 66 23.66 8.29 -22.80
C LEU A 66 24.14 8.65 -21.40
N GLN A 67 25.21 9.44 -21.28
CA GLN A 67 25.70 9.95 -19.99
C GLN A 67 24.64 10.77 -19.26
N THR A 68 23.89 11.59 -20.00
CA THR A 68 22.78 12.38 -19.46
C THR A 68 21.68 11.47 -18.92
N SER A 69 21.25 10.47 -19.71
CA SER A 69 20.24 9.49 -19.29
C SER A 69 20.68 8.70 -18.04
N TYR A 70 21.94 8.26 -18.00
CA TYR A 70 22.52 7.58 -16.86
C TYR A 70 22.44 8.42 -15.58
N ASN A 71 22.77 9.71 -15.66
CA ASN A 71 22.71 10.62 -14.52
C ASN A 71 21.27 10.81 -14.00
N TYR A 72 20.28 10.85 -14.89
CA TYR A 72 18.86 10.89 -14.49
C TYR A 72 18.42 9.60 -13.80
N LEU A 73 18.80 8.45 -14.34
CA LEU A 73 18.51 7.15 -13.74
C LEU A 73 19.16 7.00 -12.36
N ALA A 74 20.40 7.47 -12.19
CA ALA A 74 21.09 7.48 -10.90
C ALA A 74 20.31 8.28 -9.85
N LYS A 75 19.80 9.48 -10.20
CA LYS A 75 18.94 10.27 -9.31
C LYS A 75 17.65 9.52 -8.94
N GLY A 76 17.00 8.87 -9.91
CA GLY A 76 15.80 8.07 -9.67
C GLY A 76 16.05 6.90 -8.71
N ARG A 77 17.19 6.23 -8.86
CA ARG A 77 17.63 5.17 -7.94
C ARG A 77 17.82 5.70 -6.52
N ASP A 78 18.48 6.84 -6.35
CA ASP A 78 18.75 7.40 -5.02
C ASP A 78 17.45 7.88 -4.32
N GLN A 79 16.50 8.41 -5.09
CA GLN A 79 15.14 8.73 -4.60
C GLN A 79 14.40 7.46 -4.16
N LEU A 80 14.44 6.39 -4.96
CA LEU A 80 13.81 5.13 -4.62
C LEU A 80 14.42 4.50 -3.37
N GLN A 81 15.75 4.55 -3.23
CA GLN A 81 16.46 4.09 -2.03
C GLN A 81 16.00 4.84 -0.78
N THR A 82 15.81 6.16 -0.89
CA THR A 82 15.30 6.98 0.22
C THR A 82 13.89 6.56 0.62
N SER A 83 13.00 6.36 -0.36
CA SER A 83 11.63 5.89 -0.12
C SER A 83 11.61 4.51 0.56
N TYR A 84 12.44 3.58 0.08
CA TYR A 84 12.57 2.24 0.66
C TYR A 84 13.00 2.27 2.13
N ASN A 85 13.97 3.12 2.47
CA ASN A 85 14.44 3.27 3.84
C ASN A 85 13.36 3.84 4.77
N ASN A 86 12.54 4.78 4.27
CA ASN A 86 11.43 5.34 5.03
C ASN A 86 10.33 4.28 5.28
N LEU A 87 9.94 3.54 4.24
CA LEU A 87 8.95 2.48 4.36
C LEU A 87 9.40 1.37 5.33
N THR A 88 10.69 1.08 5.36
CA THR A 88 11.30 0.15 6.32
C THR A 88 11.10 0.62 7.76
N LYS A 89 11.30 1.91 8.03
CA LYS A 89 11.06 2.50 9.37
C LYS A 89 9.58 2.45 9.76
N GLU A 90 8.68 2.79 8.84
CA GLU A 90 7.23 2.72 9.09
C GLU A 90 6.78 1.29 9.42
N ARG A 91 7.27 0.30 8.66
CA ARG A 91 7.02 -1.12 8.94
C ARG A 91 7.46 -1.51 10.35
N ASP A 92 8.66 -1.10 10.76
CA ASP A 92 9.19 -1.46 12.09
C ASP A 92 8.40 -0.78 13.23
N GLN A 93 7.93 0.45 13.01
CA GLN A 93 7.02 1.14 13.92
C GLN A 93 5.67 0.43 14.04
N LEU A 94 5.07 0.05 12.90
CA LEU A 94 3.81 -0.70 12.88
C LEU A 94 3.94 -2.06 13.57
N GLN A 95 5.06 -2.76 13.34
CA GLN A 95 5.34 -4.03 14.01
C GLN A 95 5.42 -3.87 15.53
N THR A 96 6.02 -2.77 15.99
CA THR A 96 6.10 -2.44 17.42
C THR A 96 4.70 -2.20 18.01
N SER A 97 3.89 -1.37 17.34
CA SER A 97 2.51 -1.09 17.75
C SER A 97 1.64 -2.36 17.79
N TYR A 98 1.75 -3.21 16.78
CA TYR A 98 1.05 -4.49 16.72
C TYR A 98 1.38 -5.39 17.93
N ASN A 99 2.65 -5.47 18.30
CA ASN A 99 3.09 -6.26 19.45
C ASN A 99 2.53 -5.71 20.77
N ILE A 100 2.43 -4.39 20.92
CA ILE A 100 1.82 -3.74 22.10
C ILE A 100 0.33 -4.06 22.17
N LEU A 101 -0.42 -3.83 21.08
CA LEU A 101 -1.86 -4.12 21.03
C LEU A 101 -2.15 -5.60 21.31
N THR A 102 -1.30 -6.51 20.84
CA THR A 102 -1.44 -7.94 21.11
C THR A 102 -1.33 -8.26 22.60
N LYS A 103 -0.44 -7.57 23.34
CA LYS A 103 -0.30 -7.71 24.80
C LYS A 103 -1.51 -7.13 25.52
N GLU A 104 -1.96 -5.94 25.15
CA GLU A 104 -3.14 -5.29 25.72
C GLU A 104 -4.39 -6.14 25.53
N ARG A 105 -4.60 -6.68 24.33
CA ARG A 105 -5.69 -7.63 24.06
C ARG A 105 -5.63 -8.85 24.98
N GLY A 106 -4.43 -9.38 25.24
CA GLY A 106 -4.23 -10.49 26.17
C GLY A 106 -4.58 -10.12 27.62
N GLN A 107 -4.29 -8.89 28.05
CA GLN A 107 -4.64 -8.40 29.39
C GLN A 107 -6.16 -8.20 29.54
N LEU A 108 -6.80 -7.53 28.58
CA LEU A 108 -8.25 -7.32 28.57
C LEU A 108 -9.02 -8.63 28.53
N GLN A 109 -8.52 -9.64 27.84
CA GLN A 109 -9.14 -10.96 27.84
C GLN A 109 -9.12 -11.59 29.24
N LYS A 110 -8.01 -11.48 29.98
CA LYS A 110 -7.92 -11.97 31.35
C LYS A 110 -8.86 -11.23 32.30
N GLU A 111 -8.94 -9.91 32.18
CA GLU A 111 -9.87 -9.09 32.99
C GLU A 111 -11.32 -9.45 32.70
N LYS A 112 -11.67 -9.63 31.42
CA LYS A 112 -13.00 -10.09 31.01
C LYS A 112 -13.35 -11.43 31.65
N ASP A 113 -12.42 -12.39 31.63
CA ASP A 113 -12.63 -13.73 32.18
C ASP A 113 -12.80 -13.68 33.72
N ASP A 114 -12.01 -12.85 34.41
CA ASP A 114 -12.15 -12.61 35.85
C ASP A 114 -13.50 -11.96 36.21
N VAL A 115 -13.92 -10.93 35.48
CA VAL A 115 -15.22 -10.28 35.67
C VAL A 115 -16.38 -11.24 35.42
N MET A 116 -16.27 -12.06 34.36
CA MET A 116 -17.26 -13.10 34.06
C MET A 116 -17.39 -14.12 35.21
N SER A 117 -16.25 -14.56 35.78
CA SER A 117 -16.24 -15.47 36.93
C SER A 117 -16.87 -14.84 38.19
N LYS A 118 -16.54 -13.58 38.48
CA LYS A 118 -17.17 -12.83 39.58
C LYS A 118 -18.67 -12.67 39.37
N LEU A 119 -19.11 -12.40 38.15
CA LEU A 119 -20.52 -12.26 37.81
C LEU A 119 -21.29 -13.58 37.98
N SER A 120 -20.72 -14.72 37.59
CA SER A 120 -21.36 -16.02 37.81
C SER A 120 -21.52 -16.32 39.31
N ASN A 121 -20.49 -16.01 40.11
CA ASN A 121 -20.55 -16.19 41.56
C ASN A 121 -21.63 -15.30 42.20
N LEU A 122 -21.71 -14.03 41.82
CA LEU A 122 -22.74 -13.10 42.32
C LEU A 122 -24.17 -13.52 41.94
N LYS A 123 -24.37 -14.11 40.76
CA LYS A 123 -25.68 -14.66 40.36
C LYS A 123 -26.06 -15.86 41.23
N GLN A 124 -25.09 -16.68 41.62
CA GLN A 124 -25.31 -17.88 42.43
C GLN A 124 -25.63 -17.55 43.90
N THR A 125 -25.14 -16.42 44.43
CA THR A 125 -25.27 -16.07 45.85
C THR A 125 -26.48 -15.19 46.19
N ARG A 126 -27.34 -14.81 45.24
CA ARG A 126 -28.55 -14.03 45.56
C ARG A 126 -29.57 -14.92 46.30
N PRO A 127 -29.93 -14.62 47.56
CA PRO A 127 -30.86 -15.45 48.30
C PRO A 127 -32.25 -15.42 47.66
N LYS A 128 -32.77 -16.60 47.30
CA LYS A 128 -34.18 -16.80 46.89
C LYS A 128 -35.05 -16.80 48.15
N VAL A 129 -35.30 -15.63 48.73
CA VAL A 129 -35.97 -15.46 50.02
C VAL A 129 -37.29 -14.69 49.85
N TRP A 130 -38.28 -15.06 50.65
CA TRP A 130 -39.54 -14.34 50.75
C TRP A 130 -39.38 -13.15 51.71
N HIS A 131 -39.81 -11.97 51.27
CA HIS A 131 -39.84 -10.75 52.06
C HIS A 131 -41.28 -10.50 52.53
N LYS A 132 -41.47 -10.15 53.80
CA LYS A 132 -42.79 -9.79 54.33
C LYS A 132 -42.91 -8.27 54.40
N PHE A 133 -44.02 -7.72 53.90
CA PHE A 133 -44.42 -6.34 54.14
C PHE A 133 -45.91 -6.32 54.47
N GLU A 134 -46.24 -5.74 55.62
CA GLU A 134 -47.58 -5.78 56.21
C GLU A 134 -48.16 -7.21 56.26
N SER A 135 -49.24 -7.46 55.52
CA SER A 135 -49.94 -8.74 55.47
C SER A 135 -49.60 -9.59 54.24
N SER A 136 -48.65 -9.13 53.41
CA SER A 136 -48.29 -9.74 52.13
C SER A 136 -46.85 -10.27 52.12
N TRP A 137 -46.61 -11.30 51.31
CA TRP A 137 -45.30 -11.90 51.08
C TRP A 137 -44.87 -11.70 49.64
N TYR A 138 -43.62 -11.29 49.44
CA TYR A 138 -43.04 -10.91 48.16
C TYR A 138 -41.84 -11.79 47.86
N PHE A 139 -41.79 -12.38 46.67
CA PHE A 139 -40.67 -13.18 46.22
C PHE A 139 -40.03 -12.55 44.99
N LEU A 140 -38.72 -12.32 45.06
CA LEU A 140 -37.99 -11.73 43.95
C LEU A 140 -37.33 -12.80 43.09
N PHE A 141 -37.77 -12.90 41.83
CA PHE A 141 -37.08 -13.71 40.85
C PHE A 141 -35.85 -12.96 40.31
N THR A 142 -34.69 -13.60 40.38
CA THR A 142 -33.42 -13.04 39.87
C THR A 142 -33.15 -13.42 38.42
N GLU A 143 -33.95 -14.33 37.86
CA GLU A 143 -33.85 -14.80 36.48
C GLU A 143 -34.65 -13.88 35.57
N ALA A 144 -34.05 -13.45 34.47
CA ALA A 144 -34.74 -12.64 33.47
C ALA A 144 -35.70 -13.53 32.67
N LYS A 145 -36.99 -13.20 32.70
CA LYS A 145 -38.07 -13.86 31.94
C LYS A 145 -38.94 -12.80 31.28
N THR A 146 -39.77 -13.18 30.30
CA THR A 146 -40.83 -12.30 29.79
C THR A 146 -41.90 -12.04 30.87
N TRP A 147 -42.75 -11.03 30.68
CA TRP A 147 -43.83 -10.74 31.63
C TRP A 147 -44.75 -11.95 31.83
N GLU A 148 -45.17 -12.60 30.74
CA GLU A 148 -46.06 -13.77 30.77
C GLU A 148 -45.40 -14.95 31.50
N GLU A 149 -44.16 -15.30 31.14
CA GLU A 149 -43.43 -16.37 31.82
C GLU A 149 -43.22 -16.09 33.32
N SER A 150 -43.02 -14.82 33.68
CA SER A 150 -42.88 -14.39 35.08
C SER A 150 -44.19 -14.59 35.83
N ARG A 151 -45.32 -14.22 35.22
CA ARG A 151 -46.65 -14.45 35.79
C ARG A 151 -46.93 -15.94 36.01
N GLN A 152 -46.67 -16.76 35.00
CA GLN A 152 -46.82 -18.22 35.11
C GLN A 152 -45.95 -18.82 36.24
N GLU A 153 -44.75 -18.27 36.45
CA GLU A 153 -43.86 -18.72 37.52
C GLU A 153 -44.36 -18.33 38.92
N CYS A 154 -44.97 -17.15 39.06
CA CYS A 154 -45.67 -16.73 40.28
C CYS A 154 -46.86 -17.65 40.56
N LEU A 155 -47.70 -17.89 39.54
CA LEU A 155 -48.90 -18.73 39.64
C LEU A 155 -48.58 -20.17 40.05
N LYS A 156 -47.51 -20.76 39.48
CA LYS A 156 -47.01 -22.09 39.87
C LYS A 156 -46.62 -22.20 41.36
N ARG A 157 -46.36 -21.07 42.03
CA ARG A 157 -46.03 -21.00 43.47
C ARG A 157 -47.19 -20.55 44.35
N GLY A 158 -48.39 -20.42 43.78
CA GLY A 158 -49.56 -19.94 44.51
C GLY A 158 -49.54 -18.44 44.79
N ALA A 159 -48.81 -17.65 44.00
CA ALA A 159 -48.78 -16.19 44.03
C ALA A 159 -49.16 -15.61 42.65
N ASP A 160 -49.22 -14.29 42.50
CA ASP A 160 -49.30 -13.61 41.19
C ASP A 160 -48.27 -12.46 41.15
N LEU A 161 -48.06 -11.84 40.00
CA LEU A 161 -47.25 -10.63 39.90
C LEU A 161 -47.85 -9.52 40.78
N VAL A 162 -46.97 -8.75 41.43
CA VAL A 162 -47.38 -7.78 42.45
C VAL A 162 -48.28 -6.69 41.89
N ILE A 163 -49.40 -6.45 42.58
CA ILE A 163 -50.26 -5.28 42.40
C ILE A 163 -49.86 -4.28 43.48
N VAL A 164 -49.50 -3.07 43.06
CA VAL A 164 -49.04 -2.04 44.00
C VAL A 164 -50.23 -1.20 44.44
N ASN A 165 -50.57 -1.26 45.73
CA ASN A 165 -51.77 -0.65 46.29
C ASN A 165 -51.50 0.60 47.13
N SER A 166 -50.23 0.92 47.44
CA SER A 166 -49.88 2.10 48.21
C SER A 166 -48.47 2.64 47.90
N ASP A 167 -48.25 3.93 48.17
CA ASP A 167 -46.93 4.55 48.04
C ASP A 167 -45.89 3.90 48.95
N LYS A 168 -46.31 3.42 50.15
CA LYS A 168 -45.43 2.71 51.08
C LYS A 168 -45.02 1.34 50.54
N GLU A 169 -45.96 0.62 49.91
CA GLU A 169 -45.66 -0.65 49.24
C GLU A 169 -44.70 -0.43 48.06
N GLN A 170 -44.93 0.63 47.28
CA GLN A 170 -44.03 1.02 46.19
C GLN A 170 -42.61 1.33 46.71
N GLU A 171 -42.48 2.09 47.79
CA GLU A 171 -41.19 2.41 48.42
C GLU A 171 -40.48 1.14 48.94
N PHE A 172 -41.23 0.25 49.58
CA PHE A 172 -40.73 -1.06 50.02
C PHE A 172 -40.19 -1.89 48.84
N LEU A 173 -40.96 -2.00 47.74
CA LEU A 173 -40.56 -2.74 46.54
C LEU A 173 -39.31 -2.13 45.89
N PHE A 174 -39.20 -0.80 45.84
CA PHE A 174 -37.99 -0.12 45.37
C PHE A 174 -36.76 -0.38 46.25
N GLY A 175 -36.96 -0.57 47.56
CA GLY A 175 -35.92 -1.02 48.48
C GLY A 175 -35.40 -2.43 48.17
N LEU A 176 -36.24 -3.30 47.61
CA LEU A 176 -35.87 -4.67 47.23
C LEU A 176 -35.22 -4.75 45.85
N THR A 177 -35.75 -4.02 44.86
CA THR A 177 -35.22 -4.02 43.48
C THR A 177 -35.61 -2.76 42.72
N LYS A 178 -34.79 -2.39 41.74
CA LYS A 178 -35.12 -1.34 40.76
C LYS A 178 -35.63 -1.89 39.43
N LYS A 179 -35.63 -3.22 39.25
CA LYS A 179 -35.95 -3.87 37.98
C LYS A 179 -36.64 -5.21 38.25
N ALA A 180 -37.96 -5.25 38.09
CA ALA A 180 -38.77 -6.45 38.13
C ALA A 180 -40.06 -6.25 37.34
N TRP A 181 -40.64 -7.34 36.87
CA TRP A 181 -42.01 -7.33 36.36
C TRP A 181 -42.99 -7.18 37.52
N ILE A 182 -43.99 -6.33 37.32
CA ILE A 182 -45.14 -6.16 38.21
C ILE A 182 -46.40 -6.57 37.47
N GLY A 183 -47.51 -6.70 38.19
CA GLY A 183 -48.78 -7.17 37.67
C GLY A 183 -49.51 -6.17 36.77
N LEU A 184 -48.82 -5.23 36.13
CA LEU A 184 -49.41 -4.18 35.29
C LEU A 184 -49.18 -4.50 33.80
N THR A 185 -50.24 -4.48 32.98
CA THR A 185 -50.19 -4.79 31.55
C THR A 185 -51.26 -4.02 30.76
N ASP A 186 -50.98 -3.71 29.50
CA ASP A 186 -51.93 -3.19 28.51
C ASP A 186 -52.12 -4.13 27.31
N SER A 187 -51.66 -5.39 27.43
CA SER A 187 -51.68 -6.38 26.35
C SER A 187 -53.08 -6.69 25.77
N VAL A 188 -54.15 -6.36 26.50
CA VAL A 188 -55.54 -6.51 26.04
C VAL A 188 -55.97 -5.33 25.17
N THR A 189 -55.54 -4.11 25.50
CA THR A 189 -55.91 -2.88 24.81
C THR A 189 -54.81 -1.86 24.98
N GLU A 190 -54.04 -1.63 23.91
CA GLU A 190 -52.92 -0.68 23.89
C GLU A 190 -53.34 0.68 24.48
N GLY A 191 -52.54 1.18 25.41
CA GLY A 191 -52.81 2.45 26.11
C GLY A 191 -53.81 2.36 27.27
N THR A 192 -54.43 1.20 27.52
CA THR A 192 -55.30 0.97 28.69
C THR A 192 -54.68 -0.04 29.65
N TRP A 193 -53.96 0.48 30.65
CA TRP A 193 -53.28 -0.34 31.65
C TRP A 193 -54.25 -0.96 32.67
N LYS A 194 -54.06 -2.25 32.93
CA LYS A 194 -54.80 -3.04 33.92
C LYS A 194 -53.85 -3.86 34.78
N TRP A 195 -54.26 -4.08 36.01
CA TRP A 195 -53.61 -5.01 36.92
C TRP A 195 -53.99 -6.46 36.59
N VAL A 196 -53.22 -7.43 37.08
CA VAL A 196 -53.42 -8.87 36.87
C VAL A 196 -54.74 -9.39 37.45
N ASP A 197 -55.37 -8.65 38.36
CA ASP A 197 -56.71 -8.89 38.90
C ASP A 197 -57.85 -8.34 38.01
N GLY A 198 -57.51 -7.63 36.94
CA GLY A 198 -58.44 -7.03 35.99
C GLY A 198 -58.84 -5.59 36.30
N ASN A 199 -58.43 -5.03 37.44
CA ASN A 199 -58.75 -3.65 37.79
C ASN A 199 -57.93 -2.66 36.95
N PRO A 200 -58.51 -1.53 36.50
CA PRO A 200 -57.76 -0.50 35.77
C PRO A 200 -56.73 0.17 36.68
N LEU A 201 -55.65 0.67 36.08
CA LEU A 201 -54.71 1.53 36.79
C LEU A 201 -55.42 2.83 37.20
N THR A 202 -55.70 2.99 38.48
CA THR A 202 -56.17 4.25 39.04
C THR A 202 -54.95 5.06 39.50
N THR A 203 -54.94 6.36 39.22
CA THR A 203 -53.99 7.27 39.88
C THR A 203 -54.30 7.28 41.38
N PRO A 204 -53.32 7.05 42.27
CA PRO A 204 -53.50 7.27 43.70
C PRO A 204 -54.02 8.69 43.93
N ARG A 205 -54.98 8.83 44.84
CA ARG A 205 -55.61 10.10 45.18
C ARG A 205 -54.80 10.85 46.22
#